data_AF-A0AA39CDK7-F1
#
_entry.id   AF-A0AA39CDK7-F1
#
_cell.length_a   1.000
_cell.length_b   1.000
_cell.length_c   1.000
_cell.angle_alpha   90.00
_cell.angle_beta   90.00
_cell.angle_gamma   90.00
#
_symmetry.space_group_name_H-M   'P 1'
#
loop_
_entity.id
_entity.type
_entity.pdbx_description
1 polymer ?
#
loop_
_entity_poly.entity_id
_entity_poly.type
_entity_poly.pdbx_seq_one_letter_code
_entity_poly.pdbx_strand_id
1 'polypeptide(L)'
;MERVALRSAPLRTLRSKWTRTLPLRRYESSSIILSNDGSTINKPHFHVFRHVNELRSVRRQLLIRGETVGFVPTMGALHDGHLSLIRTALRENHHVFVSIFVNPTQFAIHEDLDSYPMTWEDDLAKLKKVEDEHLQNVKDTNNWNPSTIRGIFAPTVKTMYPTLPPTSDIAGQGSFVTITPLGSELEGASRPIFFRGVATVCTKLFNIVQPERVYFGQKDIQQSVLIKRMVRDFLIPTQVRVVPTVREASGLAMSSRNVYLGDRRREDVSVLSRALFAARDLYHSGVMQVGRLRNAAFDTFLEDAKKARSDGRVGPSCRLDVDYIAMSGADTMATIKDDEELNPSVGAILSAAMIVSPVDNPKTQEELNQRSVRLIDNVILEPKVDEKTRRERRQQAATRNGMTKQASEERASTLTANQETMQTNTPKQRTFRKIRPIPKMTELLRFHQAQGSIIQSPPAAKKGLDPVLEEEDINSPPSAESWWSESETQTVPMAEESK
;
A
#
# COMPACT_ATOMS: atom_id res chain seq x y z
N MET A 1 -45.52 -35.67 47.34
CA MET A 1 -46.64 -34.79 46.95
C MET A 1 -45.99 -33.50 46.46
N GLU A 2 -46.09 -33.02 45.23
CA GLU A 2 -46.88 -33.39 44.07
C GLU A 2 -46.18 -32.76 42.86
N ARG A 3 -46.07 -33.51 41.75
CA ARG A 3 -45.59 -33.01 40.46
C ARG A 3 -46.77 -32.33 39.76
N VAL A 4 -46.55 -31.19 39.10
CA VAL A 4 -47.35 -30.81 37.92
C VAL A 4 -46.40 -30.29 36.83
N ALA A 5 -46.26 -31.11 35.80
CA ALA A 5 -45.78 -30.74 34.47
C ALA A 5 -46.97 -30.24 33.64
N LEU A 6 -46.68 -29.50 32.55
CA LEU A 6 -47.44 -29.26 31.30
C LEU A 6 -46.96 -27.89 30.76
N ARG A 7 -46.66 -27.61 29.49
CA ARG A 7 -46.57 -28.36 28.23
C ARG A 7 -45.94 -27.39 27.21
N SER A 8 -45.29 -27.95 26.20
CA SER A 8 -44.73 -27.30 24.99
C SER A 8 -45.77 -26.69 24.04
N ALA A 9 -45.47 -25.55 23.41
CA ALA A 9 -45.70 -25.28 21.97
C ALA A 9 -45.16 -23.88 21.55
N PRO A 10 -44.78 -23.68 20.27
CA PRO A 10 -43.81 -22.67 19.83
C PRO A 10 -44.47 -21.45 19.18
N LEU A 11 -43.93 -20.24 19.35
CA LEU A 11 -44.39 -19.08 18.60
C LEU A 11 -43.27 -18.15 18.13
N ARG A 12 -43.19 -18.12 16.79
CA ARG A 12 -42.86 -16.99 15.90
C ARG A 12 -41.42 -16.51 15.83
N THR A 13 -40.80 -16.99 14.76
CA THR A 13 -39.79 -16.28 13.96
C THR A 13 -40.23 -14.84 13.66
N LEU A 14 -39.67 -13.89 14.41
CA LEU A 14 -39.64 -12.49 14.01
C LEU A 14 -38.58 -12.34 12.91
N ARG A 15 -39.01 -12.52 11.66
CA ARG A 15 -38.36 -11.88 10.51
C ARG A 15 -38.43 -10.37 10.73
N SER A 16 -37.38 -9.78 11.29
CA SER A 16 -37.23 -8.33 11.26
C SER A 16 -36.92 -7.93 9.81
N LYS A 17 -37.85 -7.15 9.25
CA LYS A 17 -37.75 -6.53 7.93
C LYS A 17 -36.56 -5.56 7.91
N TRP A 18 -35.38 -6.04 7.55
CA TRP A 18 -34.29 -5.19 7.07
C TRP A 18 -34.47 -4.95 5.57
N THR A 19 -35.41 -4.07 5.24
CA THR A 19 -35.43 -3.37 3.95
C THR A 19 -35.55 -1.89 4.25
N ARG A 20 -34.47 -1.30 4.75
CA ARG A 20 -34.23 0.13 4.62
C ARG A 20 -33.44 0.33 3.35
N THR A 21 -34.17 0.67 2.29
CA THR A 21 -33.65 1.25 1.06
C THR A 21 -32.71 2.40 1.40
N LEU A 22 -31.42 2.21 1.14
CA LEU A 22 -30.47 3.30 1.01
C LEU A 22 -30.98 4.25 -0.10
N PRO A 23 -30.90 5.58 0.05
CA PRO A 23 -31.25 6.49 -1.03
C PRO A 23 -30.23 6.32 -2.16
N LEU A 24 -30.61 5.55 -3.18
CA LEU A 24 -29.96 5.55 -4.48
C LEU A 24 -30.19 6.91 -5.13
N ARG A 25 -29.30 7.87 -4.88
CA ARG A 25 -29.19 9.04 -5.74
C ARG A 25 -28.57 8.56 -7.06
N ARG A 26 -29.43 8.22 -8.03
CA ARG A 26 -29.06 8.00 -9.43
C ARG A 26 -28.29 9.24 -9.89
N TYR A 27 -27.00 9.10 -10.14
CA TYR A 27 -26.27 10.02 -11.00
C TYR A 27 -26.34 9.44 -12.40
N GLU A 28 -27.06 10.12 -13.27
CA GLU A 28 -27.16 9.75 -14.68
C GLU A 28 -25.78 9.81 -15.34
N SER A 29 -25.46 8.76 -16.07
CA SER A 29 -24.33 8.71 -16.99
C SER A 29 -24.47 9.84 -18.00
N SER A 30 -23.54 10.79 -17.99
CA SER A 30 -23.55 11.89 -18.95
C SER A 30 -23.15 11.36 -20.34
N SER A 31 -24.16 11.02 -21.15
CA SER A 31 -24.01 10.98 -22.60
C SER A 31 -23.84 12.39 -23.15
N ILE A 32 -23.01 12.50 -24.18
CA ILE A 32 -22.61 13.73 -24.88
C ILE A 32 -23.82 14.63 -25.18
N ILE A 33 -23.81 15.88 -24.69
CA ILE A 33 -24.70 16.96 -25.12
C ILE A 33 -23.85 17.99 -25.86
N LEU A 34 -24.12 18.16 -27.15
CA LEU A 34 -23.74 19.37 -27.88
C LEU A 34 -24.79 20.44 -27.56
N SER A 35 -24.43 21.45 -26.78
CA SER A 35 -25.23 22.68 -26.66
C SER A 35 -24.77 23.68 -27.70
N ASN A 36 -25.71 24.20 -28.48
CA ASN A 36 -25.50 25.13 -29.58
C ASN A 36 -25.39 26.59 -29.12
N ASP A 37 -24.91 26.81 -27.90
CA ASP A 37 -24.74 28.12 -27.27
C ASP A 37 -23.34 28.15 -26.67
N GLY A 38 -22.52 29.11 -27.08
CA GLY A 38 -21.08 29.24 -26.87
C GLY A 38 -20.62 29.41 -25.41
N SER A 39 -21.32 28.83 -24.44
CA SER A 39 -20.85 28.62 -23.08
C SER A 39 -19.86 27.46 -23.03
N THR A 40 -18.65 27.72 -22.53
CA THR A 40 -17.65 26.69 -22.29
C THR A 40 -18.15 25.72 -21.22
N ILE A 41 -18.68 24.56 -21.62
CA ILE A 41 -18.92 23.44 -20.69
C ILE A 41 -17.55 23.06 -20.12
N ASN A 42 -17.36 23.35 -18.84
CA ASN A 42 -16.11 23.13 -18.11
C ASN A 42 -15.81 21.62 -18.14
N LYS A 43 -14.90 21.19 -19.02
CA LYS A 43 -14.45 19.79 -19.06
C LYS A 43 -13.86 19.47 -17.69
N PRO A 44 -14.23 18.33 -17.05
CA PRO A 44 -13.63 17.95 -15.79
C PRO A 44 -12.10 17.84 -15.98
N HIS A 45 -11.36 18.53 -15.11
CA HIS A 45 -9.90 18.63 -15.17
C HIS A 45 -9.21 17.26 -15.21
N PHE A 46 -9.77 16.30 -14.46
CA PHE A 46 -9.30 14.93 -14.41
C PHE A 46 -10.33 13.99 -15.01
N HIS A 47 -9.84 12.99 -15.76
CA HIS A 47 -10.68 11.87 -16.14
C HIS A 47 -10.91 10.95 -14.93
N VAL A 48 -12.17 10.68 -14.60
CA VAL A 48 -12.56 9.85 -13.45
C VAL A 48 -13.01 8.48 -13.95
N PHE A 49 -12.24 7.45 -13.62
CA PHE A 49 -12.55 6.06 -13.95
C PHE A 49 -13.39 5.43 -12.84
N ARG A 50 -14.62 5.01 -13.16
CA ARG A 50 -15.51 4.29 -12.23
C ARG A 50 -15.50 2.77 -12.46
N HIS A 51 -15.02 2.34 -13.63
CA HIS A 51 -15.00 0.96 -14.06
C HIS A 51 -13.59 0.51 -14.44
N VAL A 52 -13.28 -0.76 -14.15
CA VAL A 52 -11.96 -1.37 -14.38
C VAL A 52 -11.59 -1.40 -15.88
N ASN A 53 -12.55 -1.68 -16.75
CA ASN A 53 -12.29 -1.86 -18.18
C ASN A 53 -11.84 -0.56 -18.86
N GLU A 54 -12.38 0.58 -18.44
CA GLU A 54 -12.04 1.90 -18.99
C GLU A 54 -10.59 2.26 -18.64
N LEU A 55 -10.21 2.10 -17.36
CA LEU A 55 -8.85 2.34 -16.90
C LEU A 55 -7.85 1.42 -17.61
N ARG A 56 -8.15 0.12 -17.70
CA ARG A 56 -7.30 -0.86 -18.39
C ARG A 56 -7.10 -0.55 -19.86
N SER A 57 -8.13 -0.02 -20.52
CA SER A 57 -8.04 0.39 -21.92
C SER A 57 -7.05 1.54 -22.10
N VAL A 58 -7.10 2.55 -21.23
CA VAL A 58 -6.14 3.66 -21.23
C VAL A 58 -4.74 3.16 -20.89
N ARG A 59 -4.58 2.37 -19.81
CA ARG A 59 -3.29 1.82 -19.40
C ARG A 59 -2.60 1.04 -20.52
N ARG A 60 -3.35 0.21 -21.26
CA ARG A 60 -2.82 -0.57 -22.39
C ARG A 60 -2.23 0.35 -23.47
N GLN A 61 -2.89 1.47 -23.77
CA GLN A 61 -2.37 2.42 -24.75
C GLN A 61 -1.06 3.07 -24.27
N LEU A 62 -0.98 3.44 -22.98
CA LEU A 62 0.24 4.01 -22.39
C LEU A 62 1.40 3.00 -22.45
N LEU A 63 1.13 1.73 -22.15
CA LEU A 63 2.11 0.66 -22.22
C LEU A 63 2.67 0.48 -23.64
N ILE A 64 1.80 0.49 -24.67
CA ILE A 64 2.21 0.37 -26.07
C ILE A 64 3.13 1.54 -26.50
N ARG A 65 2.96 2.72 -25.89
CA ARG A 65 3.82 3.89 -26.14
C ARG A 65 5.10 3.92 -25.31
N GLY A 66 5.32 2.94 -24.43
CA GLY A 66 6.44 2.95 -23.50
C GLY A 66 6.35 4.02 -22.41
N GLU A 67 5.17 4.59 -22.17
CA GLU A 67 4.96 5.64 -21.17
C GLU A 67 4.73 5.02 -19.78
N THR A 68 5.59 5.39 -18.83
CA THR A 68 5.55 4.90 -17.45
C THR A 68 4.41 5.50 -16.63
N VAL A 69 3.84 4.68 -15.75
CA VAL A 69 2.72 4.97 -14.87
C VAL A 69 3.15 4.86 -13.41
N GLY A 70 3.06 5.99 -12.70
CA GLY A 70 3.07 6.06 -11.25
C GLY A 70 1.66 5.90 -10.67
N PHE A 71 1.53 5.20 -9.55
CA PHE A 71 0.25 5.01 -8.89
C PHE A 71 0.29 5.38 -7.41
N VAL A 72 -0.68 6.19 -6.98
CA VAL A 72 -0.87 6.59 -5.58
C VAL A 72 -2.21 6.06 -5.07
N PRO A 73 -2.24 4.91 -4.36
CA PRO A 73 -3.46 4.39 -3.77
C PRO A 73 -3.85 5.21 -2.53
N THR A 74 -5.06 5.76 -2.51
CA THR A 74 -5.59 6.49 -1.35
C THR A 74 -7.05 6.11 -1.04
N MET A 75 -7.51 6.49 0.15
CA MET A 75 -8.92 6.42 0.54
C MET A 75 -9.66 7.77 0.39
N GLY A 76 -9.04 8.80 -0.20
CA GLY A 76 -9.55 10.18 -0.18
C GLY A 76 -9.18 10.92 1.10
N ALA A 77 -9.82 12.09 1.33
CA ALA A 77 -9.48 13.00 2.42
C ALA A 77 -7.99 13.40 2.38
N LEU A 78 -7.61 13.94 1.22
CA LEU A 78 -6.22 14.23 0.88
C LEU A 78 -5.65 15.34 1.78
N HIS A 79 -4.38 15.21 2.13
CA HIS A 79 -3.61 16.15 2.95
C HIS A 79 -2.17 16.20 2.42
N ASP A 80 -1.30 17.08 2.92
CA ASP A 80 0.02 17.29 2.30
C ASP A 80 0.91 16.03 2.28
N GLY A 81 0.71 15.11 3.23
CA GLY A 81 1.24 13.75 3.15
C GLY A 81 0.92 13.05 1.83
N HIS A 82 -0.36 12.95 1.44
CA HIS A 82 -0.79 12.40 0.15
C HIS A 82 -0.24 13.20 -1.04
N LEU A 83 -0.29 14.54 -0.94
CA LEU A 83 0.20 15.41 -2.02
C LEU A 83 1.70 15.25 -2.24
N SER A 84 2.49 14.94 -1.21
CA SER A 84 3.91 14.62 -1.35
C SER A 84 4.16 13.33 -2.14
N LEU A 85 3.30 12.32 -2.00
CA LEU A 85 3.36 11.08 -2.80
C LEU A 85 3.13 11.41 -4.27
N ILE A 86 2.12 12.22 -4.56
CA ILE A 86 1.73 12.61 -5.92
C ILE A 86 2.82 13.48 -6.56
N ARG A 87 3.37 14.45 -5.83
CA ARG A 87 4.52 15.24 -6.31
C ARG A 87 5.72 14.36 -6.65
N THR A 88 5.99 13.34 -5.83
CA THR A 88 7.07 12.38 -6.11
C THR A 88 6.76 11.53 -7.35
N ALA A 89 5.51 11.06 -7.48
CA ALA A 89 5.06 10.30 -8.64
C ALA A 89 5.15 11.09 -9.95
N LEU A 90 4.77 12.37 -9.94
CA LEU A 90 4.86 13.27 -11.11
C LEU A 90 6.30 13.52 -11.53
N ARG A 91 7.27 13.51 -10.60
CA ARG A 91 8.70 13.67 -10.94
C ARG A 91 9.33 12.44 -11.57
N GLU A 92 8.75 11.26 -11.37
CA GLU A 92 9.39 9.98 -11.70
C GLU A 92 8.70 9.20 -12.83
N ASN A 93 7.54 9.66 -13.32
CA ASN A 93 6.73 8.92 -14.31
C ASN A 93 6.15 9.86 -15.36
N HIS A 94 5.75 9.33 -16.52
CA HIS A 94 5.06 10.09 -17.56
C HIS A 94 3.62 10.42 -17.15
N HIS A 95 2.96 9.47 -16.49
CA HIS A 95 1.57 9.58 -16.07
C HIS A 95 1.40 9.14 -14.62
N VAL A 96 0.53 9.83 -13.89
CA VAL A 96 0.15 9.46 -12.53
C VAL A 96 -1.33 9.11 -12.47
N PHE A 97 -1.64 7.97 -11.85
CA PHE A 97 -3.00 7.63 -11.46
C PHE A 97 -3.13 7.72 -9.94
N VAL A 98 -4.25 8.25 -9.46
CA VAL A 98 -4.58 8.30 -8.04
C VAL A 98 -5.84 7.49 -7.82
N SER A 99 -5.89 6.58 -6.84
CA SER A 99 -7.17 5.98 -6.44
C SER A 99 -7.77 6.71 -5.26
N ILE A 100 -9.10 6.87 -5.26
CA ILE A 100 -9.89 7.29 -4.11
C ILE A 100 -10.91 6.19 -3.86
N PHE A 101 -10.60 5.31 -2.90
CA PHE A 101 -11.45 4.18 -2.55
C PHE A 101 -11.34 3.84 -1.07
N VAL A 102 -12.41 4.12 -0.31
CA VAL A 102 -12.55 3.65 1.07
C VAL A 102 -12.82 2.15 1.04
N ASN A 103 -11.81 1.34 1.35
CA ASN A 103 -11.90 -0.12 1.28
C ASN A 103 -12.60 -0.68 2.53
N PRO A 104 -13.79 -1.30 2.44
CA PRO A 104 -14.47 -1.84 3.63
C PRO A 104 -13.71 -2.99 4.30
N THR A 105 -12.91 -3.76 3.55
CA THR A 105 -12.29 -5.01 4.03
C THR A 105 -11.12 -4.79 4.99
N GLN A 106 -10.64 -3.55 5.10
CA GLN A 106 -9.62 -3.18 6.09
C GLN A 106 -10.23 -2.50 7.33
N PHE A 107 -11.55 -2.43 7.43
CA PHE A 107 -12.23 -1.95 8.64
C PHE A 107 -12.83 -3.15 9.39
N ALA A 108 -12.58 -3.20 10.70
CA ALA A 108 -13.31 -4.11 11.57
C ALA A 108 -14.76 -3.62 11.79
N ILE A 109 -15.64 -4.49 12.30
CA ILE A 109 -17.08 -4.20 12.51
C ILE A 109 -17.31 -2.97 13.40
N HIS A 110 -16.36 -2.66 14.30
CA HIS A 110 -16.43 -1.53 15.24
C HIS A 110 -15.51 -0.36 14.86
N GLU A 111 -14.88 -0.39 13.69
CA GLU A 111 -14.03 0.70 13.22
C GLU A 111 -14.84 1.75 12.44
N ASP A 112 -14.22 2.91 12.27
CA ASP A 112 -14.80 4.17 11.76
C ASP A 112 -15.12 4.17 10.25
N LEU A 113 -15.66 3.09 9.67
CA LEU A 113 -16.03 3.05 8.25
C LEU A 113 -17.12 4.09 7.93
N ASP A 114 -18.15 4.17 8.78
CA ASP A 114 -19.31 5.07 8.57
C ASP A 114 -18.97 6.55 8.81
N SER A 115 -17.92 6.82 9.59
CA SER A 115 -17.46 8.17 9.95
C SER A 115 -16.24 8.63 9.14
N TYR A 116 -15.77 7.82 8.18
CA TYR A 116 -14.62 8.18 7.36
C TYR A 116 -14.94 9.39 6.45
N PRO A 117 -14.10 10.44 6.44
CA PRO A 117 -14.37 11.66 5.70
C PRO A 117 -14.44 11.43 4.18
N MET A 118 -15.49 11.94 3.54
CA MET A 118 -15.67 11.94 2.09
C MET A 118 -15.64 13.37 1.56
N THR A 119 -14.49 13.80 1.03
CA THR A 119 -14.21 15.21 0.67
C THR A 119 -13.90 15.35 -0.82
N TRP A 120 -14.80 14.88 -1.68
CA TRP A 120 -14.56 14.74 -3.12
C TRP A 120 -14.11 16.05 -3.79
N GLU A 121 -14.85 17.15 -3.60
CA GLU A 121 -14.55 18.44 -4.22
C GLU A 121 -13.21 19.01 -3.77
N ASP A 122 -12.92 18.90 -2.47
CA ASP A 122 -11.66 19.35 -1.86
C ASP A 122 -10.47 18.48 -2.31
N ASP A 123 -10.65 17.17 -2.41
CA ASP A 123 -9.65 16.24 -2.96
C ASP A 123 -9.30 16.63 -4.41
N LEU A 124 -10.30 16.89 -5.26
CA LEU A 124 -10.07 17.33 -6.64
C LEU A 124 -9.37 18.69 -6.71
N ALA A 125 -9.73 19.65 -5.85
CA ALA A 125 -9.08 20.95 -5.80
C ALA A 125 -7.61 20.84 -5.42
N LYS A 126 -7.27 19.99 -4.44
CA LYS A 126 -5.90 19.70 -4.01
C LYS A 126 -5.08 19.01 -5.10
N LEU A 127 -5.67 18.04 -5.81
CA LEU A 127 -5.03 17.38 -6.95
C LEU A 127 -4.72 18.38 -8.07
N LYS A 128 -5.68 19.25 -8.40
CA LYS A 128 -5.49 20.31 -9.39
C LYS A 128 -4.34 21.24 -9.01
N LYS A 129 -4.33 21.70 -7.75
CA LYS A 129 -3.27 22.58 -7.25
C LYS A 129 -1.89 21.94 -7.39
N VAL A 130 -1.73 20.66 -7.04
CA VAL A 130 -0.45 19.95 -7.15
C VAL A 130 -0.01 19.77 -8.60
N GLU A 131 -0.94 19.47 -9.50
CA GLU A 131 -0.63 19.39 -10.94
C GLU A 131 -0.25 20.77 -11.50
N ASP A 132 -0.99 21.83 -11.18
CA ASP A 132 -0.66 23.20 -11.60
C ASP A 132 0.74 23.61 -11.11
N GLU A 133 1.06 23.36 -9.83
CA GLU A 133 2.39 23.57 -9.24
C GLU A 133 3.47 22.80 -10.01
N HIS A 134 3.21 21.53 -10.35
CA HIS A 134 4.15 20.71 -11.12
C HIS A 134 4.38 21.28 -12.53
N LEU A 135 3.30 21.60 -13.25
CA LEU A 135 3.35 22.13 -14.61
C LEU A 135 4.06 23.50 -14.66
N GLN A 136 3.88 24.35 -13.65
CA GLN A 136 4.61 25.62 -13.54
C GLN A 136 6.12 25.39 -13.39
N ASN A 137 6.53 24.51 -12.47
CA ASN A 137 7.94 24.18 -12.26
C ASN A 137 8.60 23.55 -13.51
N VAL A 138 7.85 22.85 -14.35
CA VAL A 138 8.38 22.20 -15.55
C VAL A 138 8.45 23.16 -16.75
N LYS A 139 7.55 24.14 -16.85
CA LYS A 139 7.61 25.19 -17.91
C LYS A 139 8.93 25.94 -17.91
N ASP A 140 9.55 26.10 -16.74
CA ASP A 140 10.85 26.75 -16.59
C ASP A 140 12.03 25.86 -17.08
N THR A 141 11.79 24.60 -17.46
CA THR A 141 12.84 23.59 -17.72
C THR A 141 12.96 23.09 -19.18
N ASN A 142 12.36 23.75 -20.16
CA ASN A 142 12.35 23.32 -21.59
C ASN A 142 11.86 21.87 -21.84
N ASN A 143 11.17 21.24 -20.88
CA ASN A 143 10.63 19.90 -21.05
C ASN A 143 9.29 19.96 -21.79
N TRP A 144 9.25 19.41 -23.01
CA TRP A 144 8.09 19.48 -23.92
C TRP A 144 6.94 18.52 -23.54
N ASN A 145 7.16 17.58 -22.63
CA ASN A 145 6.12 16.62 -22.21
C ASN A 145 6.12 16.46 -20.67
N PRO A 146 5.54 17.41 -19.92
CA PRO A 146 5.49 17.32 -18.46
C PRO A 146 4.62 16.15 -18.01
N SER A 147 4.95 15.57 -16.85
CA SER A 147 4.12 14.56 -16.22
C SER A 147 2.77 15.15 -15.82
N THR A 148 1.71 14.34 -15.89
CA THR A 148 0.35 14.75 -15.52
C THR A 148 -0.37 13.67 -14.71
N ILE A 149 -1.37 14.09 -13.95
CA ILE A 149 -2.34 13.19 -13.32
C ILE A 149 -3.31 12.75 -14.42
N ARG A 150 -3.00 11.60 -15.01
CA ARG A 150 -3.73 11.04 -16.15
C ARG A 150 -5.17 10.66 -15.81
N GLY A 151 -5.44 10.34 -14.55
CA GLY A 151 -6.82 10.21 -14.06
C GLY A 151 -6.95 9.66 -12.66
N ILE A 152 -8.19 9.68 -12.18
CA ILE A 152 -8.56 9.27 -10.82
C ILE A 152 -9.38 7.99 -10.92
N PHE A 153 -8.93 6.92 -10.28
CA PHE A 153 -9.70 5.70 -10.14
C PHE A 153 -10.56 5.76 -8.87
N ALA A 154 -11.86 5.98 -9.03
CA ALA A 154 -12.80 6.12 -7.92
C ALA A 154 -13.92 5.07 -8.02
N PRO A 155 -13.60 3.77 -7.88
CA PRO A 155 -14.57 2.70 -8.07
C PRO A 155 -15.62 2.64 -6.95
N THR A 156 -16.77 2.06 -7.26
CA THR A 156 -17.72 1.64 -6.22
C THR A 156 -17.25 0.36 -5.53
N VAL A 157 -17.80 0.05 -4.35
CA VAL A 157 -17.57 -1.25 -3.69
C VAL A 157 -17.93 -2.41 -4.61
N LYS A 158 -19.03 -2.31 -5.38
CA LYS A 158 -19.44 -3.34 -6.36
C LYS A 158 -18.45 -3.48 -7.52
N THR A 159 -17.86 -2.37 -7.99
CA THR A 159 -16.79 -2.43 -9.00
C THR A 159 -15.57 -3.16 -8.46
N MET A 160 -15.17 -2.85 -7.22
CA MET A 160 -14.02 -3.52 -6.60
C MET A 160 -14.34 -4.97 -6.24
N TYR A 161 -15.53 -5.27 -5.75
CA TYR A 161 -15.97 -6.57 -5.24
C TYR A 161 -17.26 -7.02 -5.94
N PRO A 162 -17.15 -7.63 -7.13
CA PRO A 162 -18.31 -7.94 -7.98
C PRO A 162 -19.19 -9.08 -7.46
N THR A 163 -18.64 -10.00 -6.66
CA THR A 163 -19.42 -11.06 -5.99
C THR A 163 -19.92 -10.55 -4.63
N LEU A 164 -19.04 -10.54 -3.62
CA LEU A 164 -19.20 -9.89 -2.33
C LEU A 164 -17.79 -9.50 -1.83
N PRO A 165 -17.65 -8.41 -1.05
CA PRO A 165 -16.39 -8.15 -0.37
C PRO A 165 -16.09 -9.32 0.59
N PRO A 166 -14.82 -9.77 0.70
CA PRO A 166 -14.41 -10.68 1.74
C PRO A 166 -14.90 -10.19 3.11
N THR A 167 -15.42 -11.11 3.94
CA THR A 167 -15.90 -10.69 5.26
C THR A 167 -14.74 -10.25 6.14
N SER A 168 -14.99 -9.28 7.01
CA SER A 168 -13.97 -8.76 7.94
C SER A 168 -13.76 -9.68 9.15
N ASP A 169 -14.17 -10.94 9.10
CA ASP A 169 -13.96 -11.92 10.17
C ASP A 169 -12.59 -12.61 10.01
N ILE A 170 -11.98 -13.04 11.11
CA ILE A 170 -10.69 -13.76 11.05
C ILE A 170 -10.80 -15.00 10.15
N ALA A 171 -11.84 -15.81 10.33
CA ALA A 171 -12.18 -16.95 9.47
C ALA A 171 -13.07 -16.59 8.27
N GLY A 172 -12.98 -15.34 7.79
CA GLY A 172 -13.90 -14.78 6.81
C GLY A 172 -13.93 -15.50 5.46
N GLN A 173 -15.09 -15.44 4.82
CA GLN A 173 -15.32 -16.04 3.50
C GLN A 173 -14.95 -15.04 2.39
N GLY A 174 -14.24 -15.50 1.36
CA GLY A 174 -13.88 -14.69 0.20
C GLY A 174 -12.46 -14.96 -0.31
N SER A 175 -12.04 -14.24 -1.35
CA SER A 175 -10.66 -14.27 -1.83
C SER A 175 -9.84 -13.17 -1.16
N PHE A 176 -8.79 -13.55 -0.45
CA PHE A 176 -7.89 -12.65 0.25
C PHE A 176 -6.43 -12.96 -0.08
N VAL A 177 -5.58 -11.94 0.12
CA VAL A 177 -4.13 -12.08 0.14
C VAL A 177 -3.68 -11.83 1.57
N THR A 178 -2.90 -12.75 2.12
CA THR A 178 -2.36 -12.66 3.48
C THR A 178 -0.85 -12.80 3.41
N ILE A 179 -0.13 -11.88 4.06
CA ILE A 179 1.33 -11.89 4.15
C ILE A 179 1.72 -12.26 5.58
N THR A 180 2.27 -13.45 5.76
CA THR A 180 2.70 -13.96 7.07
C THR A 180 4.23 -13.90 7.19
N PRO A 181 4.80 -13.63 8.38
CA PRO A 181 4.13 -13.28 9.65
C PRO A 181 3.80 -11.79 9.80
N LEU A 182 4.13 -10.92 8.84
CA LEU A 182 4.03 -9.45 8.96
C LEU A 182 2.67 -8.92 9.44
N GLY A 183 1.57 -9.59 9.06
CA GLY A 183 0.21 -9.22 9.44
C GLY A 183 -0.17 -9.53 10.88
N SER A 184 0.63 -10.28 11.65
CA SER A 184 0.35 -10.65 13.05
C SER A 184 1.19 -9.91 14.09
N GLU A 185 2.15 -9.08 13.66
CA GLU A 185 3.01 -8.29 14.54
C GLU A 185 2.47 -6.86 14.73
N LEU A 186 2.85 -6.17 15.81
CA LEU A 186 2.60 -4.73 16.01
C LEU A 186 1.14 -4.30 15.73
N GLU A 187 0.90 -3.43 14.74
CA GLU A 187 -0.45 -2.99 14.36
C GLU A 187 -1.35 -4.15 13.90
N GLY A 188 -0.75 -5.23 13.39
CA GLY A 188 -1.45 -6.43 12.98
C GLY A 188 -1.98 -7.23 14.16
N ALA A 189 -1.27 -7.23 15.29
CA ALA A 189 -1.72 -7.86 16.52
C ALA A 189 -2.97 -7.15 17.09
N SER A 190 -2.99 -5.81 17.05
CA SER A 190 -4.14 -5.02 17.49
C SER A 190 -5.28 -4.99 16.46
N ARG A 191 -4.98 -5.20 15.17
CA ARG A 191 -5.95 -5.19 14.06
C ARG A 191 -5.79 -6.43 13.15
N PRO A 192 -6.20 -7.64 13.59
CA PRO A 192 -5.89 -8.91 12.92
C PRO A 192 -6.34 -9.04 11.46
N ILE A 193 -7.37 -8.28 11.05
CA ILE A 193 -7.89 -8.30 9.67
C ILE A 193 -7.34 -7.16 8.80
N PHE A 194 -6.79 -6.10 9.40
CA PHE A 194 -6.45 -4.85 8.71
C PHE A 194 -5.50 -5.10 7.54
N PHE A 195 -4.37 -5.76 7.80
CA PHE A 195 -3.34 -5.98 6.79
C PHE A 195 -3.74 -6.97 5.71
N ARG A 196 -4.60 -7.95 6.02
CA ARG A 196 -5.23 -8.81 5.00
C ARG A 196 -6.10 -7.99 4.06
N GLY A 197 -6.89 -7.07 4.58
CA GLY A 197 -7.69 -6.12 3.80
C GLY A 197 -6.83 -5.24 2.89
N VAL A 198 -5.74 -4.68 3.44
CA VAL A 198 -4.77 -3.85 2.71
C VAL A 198 -4.07 -4.63 1.59
N ALA A 199 -3.52 -5.81 1.88
CA ALA A 199 -2.86 -6.67 0.88
C ALA A 199 -3.83 -7.05 -0.26
N THR A 200 -5.06 -7.41 0.11
CA THR A 200 -6.09 -7.81 -0.86
C THR A 200 -6.46 -6.65 -1.78
N VAL A 201 -6.75 -5.46 -1.24
CA VAL A 201 -7.12 -4.31 -2.08
C VAL A 201 -5.95 -3.84 -2.93
N CYS A 202 -4.73 -3.80 -2.40
CA CYS A 202 -3.55 -3.39 -3.15
C CYS A 202 -3.24 -4.37 -4.29
N THR A 203 -3.34 -5.69 -4.05
CA THR A 203 -3.20 -6.70 -5.11
C THR A 203 -4.20 -6.46 -6.24
N LYS A 204 -5.45 -6.12 -5.91
CA LYS A 204 -6.48 -5.80 -6.92
C LYS A 204 -6.14 -4.53 -7.68
N LEU A 205 -5.74 -3.46 -6.99
CA LEU A 205 -5.35 -2.21 -7.61
C LEU A 205 -4.14 -2.38 -8.54
N PHE A 206 -3.13 -3.16 -8.15
CA PHE A 206 -1.94 -3.41 -8.98
C PHE A 206 -2.31 -4.22 -10.23
N ASN A 207 -3.23 -5.19 -10.12
CA ASN A 207 -3.76 -5.91 -11.28
C ASN A 207 -4.68 -5.06 -12.18
N ILE A 208 -5.25 -3.97 -11.67
CA ILE A 208 -6.10 -3.05 -12.44
C ILE A 208 -5.23 -2.02 -13.17
N VAL A 209 -4.33 -1.37 -12.43
CA VAL A 209 -3.55 -0.22 -12.89
C VAL A 209 -2.24 -0.64 -13.56
N GLN A 210 -1.65 -1.76 -13.15
CA GLN A 210 -0.35 -2.27 -13.62
C GLN A 210 0.73 -1.17 -13.65
N PRO A 211 1.01 -0.49 -12.53
CA PRO A 211 1.96 0.61 -12.52
C PRO A 211 3.41 0.12 -12.52
N GLU A 212 4.31 0.86 -13.17
CA GLU A 212 5.75 0.68 -13.00
C GLU A 212 6.18 1.03 -11.58
N ARG A 213 5.57 2.05 -10.97
CA ARG A 213 5.86 2.48 -9.59
C ARG A 213 4.61 2.73 -8.78
N VAL A 214 4.60 2.29 -7.54
CA VAL A 214 3.55 2.61 -6.56
C VAL A 214 4.13 3.37 -5.37
N TYR A 215 3.40 4.37 -4.89
CA TYR A 215 3.88 5.27 -3.84
C TYR A 215 3.08 5.09 -2.55
N PHE A 216 3.80 4.85 -1.45
CA PHE A 216 3.24 4.73 -0.10
C PHE A 216 3.99 5.66 0.86
N GLY A 217 3.29 6.18 1.87
CA GLY A 217 3.89 7.02 2.89
C GLY A 217 4.60 6.21 3.98
N GLN A 218 5.77 6.66 4.38
CA GLN A 218 6.55 6.09 5.49
C GLN A 218 5.76 6.06 6.80
N LYS A 219 4.83 7.01 7.02
CA LYS A 219 4.03 7.10 8.25
C LYS A 219 3.37 5.75 8.61
N ASP A 220 2.86 5.04 7.63
CA ASP A 220 2.29 3.70 7.78
C ASP A 220 3.38 2.67 7.40
N ILE A 221 4.47 2.65 8.17
CA ILE A 221 5.69 1.91 7.79
C ILE A 221 5.45 0.41 7.67
N GLN A 222 4.70 -0.20 8.59
CA GLN A 222 4.37 -1.62 8.55
C GLN A 222 3.55 -1.97 7.30
N GLN A 223 2.63 -1.09 6.88
CA GLN A 223 1.93 -1.24 5.60
C GLN A 223 2.93 -1.21 4.44
N SER A 224 3.86 -0.26 4.44
CA SER A 224 4.88 -0.15 3.38
C SER A 224 5.77 -1.40 3.31
N VAL A 225 6.19 -1.94 4.46
CA VAL A 225 6.98 -3.18 4.55
C VAL A 225 6.18 -4.37 4.02
N LEU A 226 4.92 -4.48 4.42
CA LEU A 226 4.02 -5.52 3.95
C LEU A 226 3.82 -5.47 2.43
N ILE A 227 3.63 -4.29 1.86
CA ILE A 227 3.46 -4.14 0.41
C ILE A 227 4.76 -4.46 -0.34
N LYS A 228 5.92 -4.05 0.18
CA LYS A 228 7.22 -4.48 -0.37
C LYS A 228 7.35 -6.01 -0.37
N ARG A 229 7.04 -6.66 0.75
CA ARG A 229 7.08 -8.13 0.86
C ARG A 229 6.11 -8.79 -0.12
N MET A 230 4.87 -8.30 -0.20
CA MET A 230 3.87 -8.78 -1.15
C MET A 230 4.34 -8.68 -2.60
N VAL A 231 4.90 -7.53 -2.99
CA VAL A 231 5.41 -7.31 -4.35
C VAL A 231 6.55 -8.26 -4.68
N ARG A 232 7.50 -8.45 -3.75
CA ARG A 232 8.60 -9.42 -3.91
C ARG A 232 8.08 -10.85 -4.03
N ASP A 233 7.29 -11.30 -3.06
CA ASP A 233 6.90 -12.71 -2.94
C ASP A 233 5.98 -13.15 -4.08
N PHE A 234 5.13 -12.25 -4.59
CA PHE A 234 4.26 -12.52 -5.74
C PHE A 234 4.86 -12.08 -7.09
N LEU A 235 6.13 -11.68 -7.12
CA LEU A 235 6.84 -11.25 -8.33
C LEU A 235 6.06 -10.18 -9.13
N ILE A 236 5.42 -9.25 -8.42
CA ILE A 236 4.64 -8.19 -9.04
C ILE A 236 5.61 -7.21 -9.70
N PRO A 237 5.49 -6.92 -11.01
CA PRO A 237 6.43 -6.07 -11.74
C PRO A 237 6.18 -4.57 -11.46
N THR A 238 6.22 -4.19 -10.18
CA THR A 238 5.96 -2.83 -9.70
C THR A 238 7.02 -2.47 -8.67
N GLN A 239 7.67 -1.32 -8.83
CA GLN A 239 8.57 -0.79 -7.82
C GLN A 239 7.78 -0.10 -6.69
N VAL A 240 8.00 -0.49 -5.45
CA VAL A 240 7.41 0.18 -4.28
C VAL A 240 8.28 1.35 -3.85
N ARG A 241 7.75 2.57 -3.91
CA ARG A 241 8.39 3.81 -3.47
C ARG A 241 7.81 4.24 -2.14
N VAL A 242 8.65 4.22 -1.10
CA VAL A 242 8.30 4.74 0.23
C VAL A 242 8.75 6.18 0.31
N VAL A 243 7.81 7.10 0.57
CA VAL A 243 8.07 8.54 0.64
C VAL A 243 8.09 8.96 2.11
N PRO A 244 9.06 9.79 2.54
CA PRO A 244 9.18 10.22 3.93
C PRO A 244 7.90 10.85 4.50
N THR A 245 7.69 10.65 5.81
CA THR A 245 6.54 11.22 6.53
C THR A 245 6.57 12.75 6.48
N VAL A 246 5.52 13.36 5.94
CA VAL A 246 5.30 14.81 6.05
C VAL A 246 4.77 15.14 7.45
N ARG A 247 5.32 16.19 8.05
CA ARG A 247 5.02 16.64 9.40
C ARG A 247 4.53 18.07 9.41
N GLU A 248 3.72 18.40 10.39
CA GLU A 248 3.38 19.78 10.74
C GLU A 248 4.60 20.49 11.37
N ALA A 249 4.53 21.81 11.50
CA ALA A 249 5.61 22.58 12.14
C ALA A 249 5.90 22.13 13.58
N SER A 250 4.89 21.60 14.28
CA SER A 250 5.02 21.01 15.63
C SER A 250 5.75 19.67 15.66
N GLY A 251 6.05 19.07 14.49
CA GLY A 251 6.61 17.72 14.36
C GLY A 251 5.56 16.61 14.23
N LEU A 252 4.27 16.91 14.45
CA LEU A 252 3.18 15.95 14.33
C LEU A 252 3.10 15.38 12.91
N ALA A 253 3.13 14.05 12.78
CA ALA A 253 2.93 13.38 11.50
C ALA A 253 1.54 13.70 10.92
N MET A 254 1.49 14.11 9.66
CA MET A 254 0.22 14.46 9.03
C MET A 254 -0.67 13.23 8.82
N SER A 255 -1.93 13.35 9.21
CA SER A 255 -2.94 12.29 9.13
C SER A 255 -4.32 12.91 8.89
N SER A 256 -5.18 12.23 8.12
CA SER A 256 -6.60 12.59 8.02
C SER A 256 -7.28 12.61 9.40
N ARG A 257 -6.84 11.74 10.33
CA ARG A 257 -7.34 11.69 11.70
C ARG A 257 -6.97 12.91 12.57
N ASN A 258 -6.03 13.75 12.15
CA ASN A 258 -5.65 14.94 12.94
C ASN A 258 -6.80 15.95 13.04
N VAL A 259 -7.77 15.91 12.10
CA VAL A 259 -8.98 16.74 12.15
C VAL A 259 -9.79 16.54 13.44
N TYR A 260 -9.71 15.36 14.05
CA TYR A 260 -10.47 15.04 15.26
C TYR A 260 -9.84 15.59 16.54
N LEU A 261 -8.57 16.03 16.52
CA LEU A 261 -7.84 16.42 17.73
C LEU A 261 -8.39 17.71 18.36
N GLY A 262 -8.79 18.69 17.56
CA GLY A 262 -9.02 20.05 18.03
C GLY A 262 -7.71 20.70 18.52
N ASP A 263 -7.76 22.00 18.83
CA ASP A 263 -6.54 22.79 19.04
C ASP A 263 -5.72 22.34 20.25
N ARG A 264 -6.36 22.18 21.41
CA ARG A 264 -5.67 21.82 22.66
C ARG A 264 -4.95 20.47 22.59
N ARG A 265 -5.60 19.45 22.04
CA ARG A 265 -4.97 18.12 21.91
C ARG A 265 -3.87 18.13 20.87
N ARG A 266 -3.96 18.98 19.83
CA ARG A 266 -2.94 19.09 18.79
C ARG A 266 -1.58 19.55 19.34
N GLU A 267 -1.60 20.42 20.37
CA GLU A 267 -0.39 20.83 21.09
C GLU A 267 0.19 19.66 21.91
N ASP A 268 -0.65 18.96 22.66
CA ASP A 268 -0.25 17.84 23.53
C ASP A 268 0.41 16.69 22.74
N VAL A 269 -0.15 16.32 21.59
CA VAL A 269 0.29 15.11 20.86
C VAL A 269 1.67 15.23 20.21
N SER A 270 2.26 16.43 20.20
CA SER A 270 3.64 16.65 19.71
C SER A 270 4.67 15.79 20.45
N VAL A 271 4.37 15.37 21.69
CA VAL A 271 5.19 14.47 22.50
C VAL A 271 5.53 13.16 21.78
N LEU A 272 4.62 12.63 20.95
CA LEU A 272 4.85 11.40 20.20
C LEU A 272 6.06 11.54 19.26
N SER A 273 6.10 12.63 18.50
CA SER A 273 7.21 12.89 17.58
C SER A 273 8.52 13.20 18.32
N ARG A 274 8.45 13.95 19.43
CA ARG A 274 9.62 14.25 20.27
C ARG A 274 10.23 12.99 20.87
N ALA A 275 9.40 12.07 21.37
CA ALA A 275 9.84 10.81 21.95
C ALA A 275 10.60 9.95 20.92
N LEU A 276 10.07 9.84 19.70
CA LEU A 276 10.74 9.12 18.62
C LEU A 276 12.06 9.79 18.21
N PHE A 277 12.10 11.12 18.16
CA PHE A 277 13.33 11.86 17.84
C PHE A 277 14.39 11.73 18.93
N ALA A 278 14.01 11.74 20.21
CA ALA A 278 14.95 11.51 21.32
C ALA A 278 15.66 10.15 21.17
N ALA A 279 14.91 9.08 20.87
CA ALA A 279 15.48 7.77 20.62
C ALA A 279 16.36 7.74 19.35
N ARG A 280 15.94 8.38 18.26
CA ARG A 280 16.74 8.52 17.03
C ARG A 280 18.05 9.25 17.28
N ASP A 281 18.01 10.35 18.02
CA ASP A 281 19.19 11.18 18.29
C ASP A 281 20.16 10.44 19.22
N LEU A 282 19.64 9.67 20.19
CA LEU A 282 20.44 8.74 20.99
C LEU A 282 21.09 7.64 20.14
N TYR A 283 20.36 7.08 19.17
CA TYR A 283 20.94 6.15 18.19
C TYR A 283 22.07 6.80 17.38
N HIS A 284 21.88 8.02 16.89
CA HIS A 284 22.92 8.75 16.16
C HIS A 284 24.16 9.02 17.02
N SER A 285 24.01 9.20 18.33
CA SER A 285 25.14 9.39 19.27
C SER A 285 26.02 8.15 19.47
N GLY A 286 25.59 6.97 19.01
CA GLY A 286 26.37 5.73 19.12
C GLY A 286 25.68 4.59 19.85
N VAL A 287 24.57 4.84 20.55
CA VAL A 287 23.89 3.82 21.35
C VAL A 287 23.16 2.81 20.46
N MET A 288 23.42 1.52 20.69
CA MET A 288 22.78 0.41 19.96
C MET A 288 21.84 -0.44 20.82
N GLN A 289 21.96 -0.36 22.15
CA GLN A 289 21.11 -1.12 23.06
C GLN A 289 19.64 -0.70 22.92
N VAL A 290 18.77 -1.63 22.52
CA VAL A 290 17.37 -1.35 22.23
C VAL A 290 16.63 -0.80 23.44
N GLY A 291 16.82 -1.41 24.62
CA GLY A 291 16.20 -0.93 25.85
C GLY A 291 16.54 0.52 26.17
N ARG A 292 17.79 0.97 25.90
CA ARG A 292 18.18 2.37 26.11
C ARG A 292 17.51 3.32 25.13
N LEU A 293 17.43 2.92 23.85
CA LEU A 293 16.75 3.71 22.82
C LEU A 293 15.26 3.85 23.13
N ARG A 294 14.60 2.75 23.54
CA ARG A 294 13.19 2.77 23.90
C ARG A 294 12.94 3.58 25.17
N ASN A 295 13.81 3.47 26.18
CA ASN A 295 13.70 4.26 27.40
C ASN A 295 13.81 5.76 27.12
N ALA A 296 14.70 6.20 26.21
CA ALA A 296 14.77 7.61 25.82
C ALA A 296 13.44 8.14 25.26
N ALA A 297 12.70 7.32 24.51
CA ALA A 297 11.35 7.67 24.07
C ALA A 297 10.35 7.72 25.24
N PHE A 298 10.36 6.72 26.13
CA PHE A 298 9.49 6.71 27.32
C PHE A 298 9.74 7.88 28.26
N ASP A 299 11.00 8.21 28.52
CA ASP A 299 11.40 9.32 29.40
C ASP A 299 10.84 10.65 28.88
N THR A 300 10.80 10.84 27.56
CA THR A 300 10.19 12.03 26.94
C THR A 300 8.69 12.15 27.26
N PHE A 301 7.94 11.04 27.33
CA PHE A 301 6.54 11.04 27.76
C PHE A 301 6.40 11.35 29.25
N LEU A 302 7.26 10.79 30.09
CA LEU A 302 7.26 11.02 31.54
C LEU A 302 7.59 12.47 31.90
N GLU A 303 8.53 13.08 31.18
CA GLU A 303 8.86 14.50 31.32
C GLU A 303 7.68 15.38 30.92
N ASP A 304 7.01 15.05 29.81
CA ASP A 304 5.86 15.80 29.34
C ASP A 304 4.68 15.76 30.33
N ALA A 305 4.44 14.60 30.92
CA ALA A 305 3.43 14.40 31.96
C ALA A 305 3.70 15.23 33.24
N LYS A 306 4.93 15.71 33.44
CA LYS A 306 5.34 16.54 34.60
C LYS A 306 5.39 18.05 34.29
N LYS A 307 5.13 18.47 33.05
CA LYS A 307 5.21 19.90 32.68
C LYS A 307 4.11 20.71 33.35
N ALA A 308 4.46 21.79 34.01
CA ALA A 308 3.50 22.74 34.54
C ALA A 308 2.83 23.51 33.38
N ARG A 309 1.52 23.68 33.46
CA ARG A 309 0.74 24.47 32.51
C ARG A 309 0.43 25.86 33.05
N SER A 310 0.09 26.77 32.14
CA SER A 310 -0.35 28.13 32.46
C SER A 310 -1.61 28.20 33.32
N ASP A 311 -2.45 27.16 33.31
CA ASP A 311 -3.68 27.08 34.12
C ASP A 311 -3.48 26.42 35.49
N GLY A 312 -2.22 26.24 35.91
CA GLY A 312 -1.86 25.72 37.24
C GLY A 312 -1.97 24.20 37.38
N ARG A 313 -2.34 23.46 36.33
CA ARG A 313 -2.26 21.98 36.33
C ARG A 313 -0.93 21.50 35.79
N VAL A 314 -0.69 20.19 35.91
CA VAL A 314 0.51 19.50 35.45
C VAL A 314 0.13 18.49 34.37
N GLY A 315 0.97 18.38 33.34
CA GLY A 315 0.81 17.45 32.22
C GLY A 315 -0.08 17.98 31.09
N PRO A 316 -0.40 17.13 30.10
CA PRO A 316 -1.18 17.49 28.91
C PRO A 316 -2.62 17.90 29.24
N SER A 317 -3.30 18.52 28.27
CA SER A 317 -4.71 18.95 28.36
C SER A 317 -5.73 17.81 28.30
N CYS A 318 -5.27 16.61 27.93
CA CYS A 318 -6.01 15.36 27.85
C CYS A 318 -5.12 14.19 28.29
N ARG A 319 -5.73 13.08 28.69
CA ARG A 319 -4.99 11.83 28.93
C ARG A 319 -4.39 11.27 27.63
N LEU A 320 -3.09 11.02 27.67
CA LEU A 320 -2.31 10.39 26.61
C LEU A 320 -1.85 9.00 27.08
N ASP A 321 -2.38 7.94 26.47
CA ASP A 321 -1.99 6.56 26.78
C ASP A 321 -1.07 6.03 25.68
N VAL A 322 0.16 5.65 26.03
CA VAL A 322 1.08 4.96 25.12
C VAL A 322 0.54 3.55 24.90
N ASP A 323 0.14 3.24 23.66
CA ASP A 323 -0.33 1.92 23.27
C ASP A 323 0.88 0.98 23.10
N TYR A 324 1.87 1.42 22.33
CA TYR A 324 3.18 0.78 22.33
C TYR A 324 4.29 1.75 21.87
N ILE A 325 5.52 1.41 22.24
CA ILE A 325 6.76 1.87 21.60
C ILE A 325 7.55 0.60 21.33
N ALA A 326 7.85 0.31 20.08
CA ALA A 326 8.44 -0.97 19.68
C ALA A 326 9.57 -0.78 18.68
N MET A 327 10.65 -1.53 18.90
CA MET A 327 11.76 -1.64 17.97
C MET A 327 11.54 -2.87 17.10
N SER A 328 11.78 -2.73 15.80
CA SER A 328 11.55 -3.80 14.83
C SER A 328 12.62 -3.82 13.75
N GLY A 329 12.87 -5.00 13.20
CA GLY A 329 13.74 -5.17 12.04
C GLY A 329 13.14 -4.46 10.83
N ALA A 330 13.99 -3.76 10.05
CA ALA A 330 13.54 -2.94 8.93
C ALA A 330 12.76 -3.76 7.87
N ASP A 331 13.25 -4.97 7.56
CA ASP A 331 12.70 -5.89 6.57
C ASP A 331 11.48 -6.69 7.03
N THR A 332 11.55 -7.15 8.28
CA THR A 332 10.74 -8.25 8.78
C THR A 332 9.63 -7.76 9.69
N MET A 333 9.71 -6.52 10.16
CA MET A 333 8.95 -5.99 11.29
C MET A 333 8.99 -6.90 12.53
N ALA A 334 9.93 -7.85 12.60
CA ALA A 334 10.09 -8.73 13.75
C ALA A 334 10.54 -7.86 14.92
N THR A 335 9.89 -8.04 16.07
CA THR A 335 10.21 -7.31 17.29
C THR A 335 11.65 -7.61 17.71
N ILE A 336 12.41 -6.55 17.99
CA ILE A 336 13.75 -6.65 18.59
C ILE A 336 13.60 -6.32 20.08
N LYS A 337 14.04 -7.22 20.96
CA LYS A 337 13.85 -7.09 22.40
C LYS A 337 14.82 -6.09 23.03
N ASP A 338 14.52 -5.66 24.25
CA ASP A 338 15.27 -4.61 24.94
C ASP A 338 16.69 -5.00 25.33
N ASP A 339 16.90 -6.29 25.58
CA ASP A 339 18.18 -6.90 25.92
C ASP A 339 19.07 -7.11 24.69
N GLU A 340 18.56 -6.88 23.48
CA GLU A 340 19.31 -6.98 22.22
C GLU A 340 19.95 -5.63 21.80
N GLU A 341 20.97 -5.73 20.94
CA GLU A 341 21.59 -4.59 20.27
C GLU A 341 21.20 -4.52 18.79
N LEU A 342 21.09 -3.29 18.27
CA LEU A 342 20.84 -3.08 16.85
C LEU A 342 22.08 -3.42 16.00
N ASN A 343 21.85 -4.09 14.87
CA ASN A 343 22.88 -4.27 13.86
C ASN A 343 23.09 -2.97 13.06
N PRO A 344 24.24 -2.28 13.19
CA PRO A 344 24.47 -0.99 12.54
C PRO A 344 24.53 -1.07 11.01
N SER A 345 24.78 -2.24 10.42
CA SER A 345 24.83 -2.43 8.97
C SER A 345 23.44 -2.58 8.34
N VAL A 346 22.43 -2.90 9.16
CA VAL A 346 21.05 -3.11 8.71
C VAL A 346 20.13 -1.95 9.11
N GLY A 347 20.36 -1.36 10.29
CA GLY A 347 19.45 -0.38 10.87
C GLY A 347 18.19 -1.02 11.47
N ALA A 348 17.22 -0.21 11.83
CA ALA A 348 15.96 -0.66 12.45
C ALA A 348 14.83 0.35 12.27
N ILE A 349 13.62 -0.01 12.69
CA ILE A 349 12.45 0.86 12.72
C ILE A 349 11.93 0.94 14.15
N LEU A 350 11.87 2.17 14.68
CA LEU A 350 11.19 2.47 15.94
C LEU A 350 9.79 3.00 15.61
N SER A 351 8.76 2.28 16.04
CA SER A 351 7.36 2.65 15.86
C SER A 351 6.70 2.94 17.20
N ALA A 352 5.78 3.90 17.22
CA ALA A 352 4.99 4.19 18.41
C ALA A 352 3.53 4.46 18.06
N ALA A 353 2.64 4.05 18.95
CA ALA A 353 1.22 4.36 18.90
C ALA A 353 0.75 4.93 20.24
N MET A 354 -0.20 5.86 20.18
CA MET A 354 -0.75 6.54 21.35
C MET A 354 -2.25 6.76 21.18
N ILE A 355 -3.00 6.55 22.26
CA ILE A 355 -4.42 6.86 22.35
C ILE A 355 -4.56 8.22 23.04
N VAL A 356 -5.25 9.13 22.38
CA VAL A 356 -5.50 10.50 22.82
C VAL A 356 -6.94 10.61 23.28
N SER A 357 -7.16 10.80 24.58
CA SER A 357 -8.51 10.92 25.16
C SER A 357 -9.16 12.28 24.84
N PRO A 358 -10.47 12.45 25.06
CA PRO A 358 -11.09 13.78 25.12
C PRO A 358 -10.39 14.66 26.17
N VAL A 359 -10.48 15.98 26.01
CA VAL A 359 -9.93 16.93 27.00
C VAL A 359 -10.61 16.80 28.36
N ASP A 360 -9.85 16.93 29.44
CA ASP A 360 -10.36 16.66 30.81
C ASP A 360 -11.40 17.69 31.30
N ASN A 361 -11.38 18.90 30.73
CA ASN A 361 -12.28 19.99 31.06
C ASN A 361 -12.73 20.68 29.77
N PRO A 362 -13.76 20.15 29.10
CA PRO A 362 -14.26 20.68 27.85
C PRO A 362 -14.97 22.02 28.08
N LYS A 363 -14.59 23.04 27.30
CA LYS A 363 -15.12 24.41 27.35
C LYS A 363 -16.06 24.73 26.19
N THR A 364 -16.04 23.92 25.13
CA THR A 364 -16.86 24.10 23.94
C THR A 364 -17.69 22.85 23.66
N GLN A 365 -18.77 23.01 22.89
CA GLN A 365 -19.57 21.86 22.46
C GLN A 365 -18.77 20.88 21.59
N GLU A 366 -17.80 21.39 20.84
CA GLU A 366 -16.87 20.57 20.07
C GLU A 366 -15.99 19.72 20.99
N GLU A 367 -15.42 20.31 22.05
CA GLU A 367 -14.64 19.60 23.06
C GLU A 367 -15.47 18.54 23.80
N LEU A 368 -16.74 18.84 24.12
CA LEU A 368 -17.68 17.88 24.74
C LEU A 368 -17.97 16.67 23.85
N ASN A 369 -17.96 16.85 22.54
CA ASN A 369 -18.28 15.80 21.56
C ASN A 369 -17.03 15.03 21.11
N GLN A 370 -15.85 15.33 21.65
CA GLN A 370 -14.61 14.65 21.29
C GLN A 370 -14.68 13.16 21.59
N ARG A 371 -14.13 12.38 20.66
CA ARG A 371 -13.84 10.95 20.85
C ARG A 371 -12.34 10.75 21.00
N SER A 372 -11.97 9.58 21.49
CA SER A 372 -10.56 9.18 21.53
C SER A 372 -10.01 9.01 20.13
N VAL A 373 -8.77 9.43 19.91
CA VAL A 373 -8.07 9.34 18.63
C VAL A 373 -6.81 8.51 18.82
N ARG A 374 -6.63 7.46 18.01
CA ARG A 374 -5.38 6.68 18.00
C ARG A 374 -4.44 7.22 16.93
N LEU A 375 -3.27 7.68 17.36
CA LEU A 375 -2.19 8.19 16.51
C LEU A 375 -1.07 7.16 16.41
N ILE A 376 -0.41 7.15 15.26
CA ILE A 376 0.78 6.32 15.00
C ILE A 376 1.85 7.19 14.38
N ASP A 377 3.10 6.87 14.67
CA ASP A 377 4.28 7.49 14.08
C ASP A 377 5.47 6.53 14.13
N ASN A 378 6.49 6.80 13.33
CA ASN A 378 7.72 6.02 13.32
C ASN A 378 8.93 6.88 12.95
N VAL A 379 10.09 6.40 13.35
CA VAL A 379 11.38 6.84 12.84
C VAL A 379 12.16 5.64 12.34
N ILE A 380 12.82 5.86 11.23
CA ILE A 380 13.78 4.94 10.65
C ILE A 380 15.14 5.23 11.31
N LEU A 381 15.79 4.18 11.80
CA LEU A 381 17.17 4.20 12.26
C LEU A 381 18.04 3.66 11.13
N GLU A 382 18.54 4.58 10.31
CA GLU A 382 19.37 4.29 9.13
C GLU A 382 20.64 3.52 9.53
N PRO A 383 21.16 2.60 8.69
CA PRO A 383 22.39 1.93 8.98
C PRO A 383 23.57 2.90 8.96
N LYS A 384 24.51 2.65 9.86
CA LYS A 384 25.79 3.33 9.95
C LYS A 384 26.79 2.65 9.02
N VAL A 385 26.53 2.66 7.71
CA VAL A 385 27.51 2.20 6.72
C VAL A 385 28.60 3.27 6.56
N ASP A 386 29.87 2.85 6.48
CA ASP A 386 31.00 3.74 6.21
C ASP A 386 30.78 4.58 4.93
N GLU A 387 31.20 5.84 4.98
CA GLU A 387 30.96 6.86 3.97
C GLU A 387 31.58 6.48 2.61
N LYS A 388 32.68 5.71 2.64
CA LYS A 388 33.31 5.11 1.45
C LYS A 388 32.37 4.16 0.72
N THR A 389 31.79 3.20 1.45
CA THR A 389 30.81 2.25 0.90
C THR A 389 29.56 2.97 0.40
N ARG A 390 29.14 4.04 1.08
CA ARG A 390 28.01 4.89 0.64
C ARG A 390 28.31 5.63 -0.67
N ARG A 391 29.54 6.09 -0.85
CA ARG A 391 30.00 6.78 -2.07
C ARG A 391 30.14 5.82 -3.25
N GLU A 392 30.68 4.63 -3.01
CA GLU A 392 30.79 3.56 -4.02
C GLU A 392 29.41 3.09 -4.49
N ARG A 393 28.46 2.87 -3.57
CA ARG A 393 27.06 2.52 -3.91
C ARG A 393 26.36 3.62 -4.72
N ARG A 394 26.60 4.90 -4.38
CA ARG A 394 26.05 6.04 -5.15
C ARG A 394 26.64 6.14 -6.56
N GLN A 395 27.94 5.90 -6.73
CA GLN A 395 28.58 5.89 -8.05
C GLN A 395 28.08 4.75 -8.92
N GLN A 396 27.98 3.53 -8.38
CA GLN A 396 27.46 2.37 -9.12
C GLN A 396 25.99 2.57 -9.54
N ALA A 397 25.14 3.13 -8.67
CA ALA A 397 23.75 3.44 -9.01
C ALA A 397 23.62 4.53 -10.10
N ALA A 398 24.54 5.50 -10.16
CA ALA A 398 24.55 6.53 -11.20
C ALA A 398 24.97 5.97 -12.56
N THR A 399 26.00 5.11 -12.60
CA THR A 399 26.45 4.44 -13.83
C THR A 399 25.37 3.53 -14.40
N ARG A 400 24.65 2.81 -13.53
CA ARG A 400 23.59 1.88 -13.91
C ARG A 400 22.38 2.59 -14.52
N ASN A 401 21.89 3.68 -13.90
CA ASN A 401 20.83 4.53 -14.48
C ASN A 401 21.23 5.17 -15.83
N GLY A 402 22.52 5.46 -16.02
CA GLY A 402 23.06 5.92 -17.31
C GLY A 402 22.91 4.87 -18.41
N MET A 403 23.21 3.60 -18.09
CA MET A 403 23.08 2.48 -19.02
C MET A 403 21.61 2.13 -19.35
N THR A 404 20.68 2.22 -18.38
CA THR A 404 19.24 2.00 -18.62
C THR A 404 18.66 3.07 -19.55
N LYS A 405 19.10 4.33 -19.39
CA LYS A 405 18.73 5.43 -20.26
C LYS A 405 19.27 5.23 -21.68
N GLN A 406 20.54 4.83 -21.80
CA GLN A 406 21.19 4.53 -23.08
C GLN A 406 20.53 3.35 -23.81
N ALA A 407 20.15 2.28 -23.09
CA ALA A 407 19.41 1.15 -23.66
C ALA A 407 17.98 1.51 -24.10
N SER A 408 17.33 2.47 -23.42
CA SER A 408 16.03 2.99 -23.84
C SER A 408 16.12 3.87 -25.09
N GLU A 409 17.19 4.66 -25.21
CA GLU A 409 17.48 5.50 -26.38
C GLU A 409 17.88 4.64 -27.59
N GLU A 410 18.69 3.58 -27.40
CA GLU A 410 19.00 2.61 -28.46
C GLU A 410 17.75 1.89 -28.96
N ARG A 411 16.86 1.41 -28.08
CA ARG A 411 15.58 0.79 -28.49
C ARG A 411 14.68 1.75 -29.25
N ALA A 412 14.62 3.03 -28.85
CA ALA A 412 13.87 4.05 -29.56
C ALA A 412 14.45 4.32 -30.97
N SER A 413 15.78 4.30 -31.11
CA SER A 413 16.46 4.43 -32.41
C SER A 413 16.24 3.22 -33.32
N THR A 414 16.15 2.00 -32.77
CA THR A 414 15.88 0.78 -33.56
C THR A 414 14.42 0.74 -34.03
N LEU A 415 13.49 1.28 -33.24
CA LEU A 415 12.07 1.39 -33.60
C LEU A 415 11.83 2.44 -34.70
N THR A 416 12.58 3.54 -34.71
CA THR A 416 12.54 4.54 -35.79
C THR A 416 13.16 4.00 -37.08
N ALA A 417 14.30 3.30 -37.00
CA ALA A 417 14.92 2.64 -38.16
C ALA A 417 14.02 1.54 -38.79
N ASN A 418 13.25 0.81 -37.97
CA ASN A 418 12.28 -0.19 -38.44
C ASN A 418 10.99 0.43 -39.04
N GLN A 419 10.63 1.66 -38.64
CA GLN A 419 9.52 2.40 -39.28
C GLN A 419 9.93 2.99 -40.63
N GLU A 420 11.19 3.41 -40.81
CA GLU A 420 11.71 3.89 -42.09
C GLU A 420 11.91 2.75 -43.11
N THR A 421 12.29 1.55 -42.66
CA THR A 421 12.39 0.36 -43.54
C THR A 421 11.04 -0.23 -43.94
N MET A 422 9.94 0.08 -43.23
CA MET A 422 8.58 -0.29 -43.64
C MET A 422 7.92 0.68 -44.63
N GLN A 423 8.49 1.88 -44.85
CA GLN A 423 7.94 2.85 -45.80
C GLN A 423 8.47 2.71 -47.24
N THR A 424 9.38 1.76 -47.52
CA THR A 424 9.98 1.61 -48.87
C THR A 424 9.59 0.35 -49.63
N ASN A 425 8.69 -0.51 -49.13
CA ASN A 425 8.24 -1.70 -49.85
C ASN A 425 6.77 -1.63 -50.27
N THR A 426 6.53 -1.28 -51.54
CA THR A 426 5.23 -1.44 -52.21
C THR A 426 5.01 -2.92 -52.57
N PRO A 427 3.90 -3.57 -52.14
CA PRO A 427 3.67 -4.96 -52.51
C PRO A 427 2.99 -5.06 -53.88
N LYS A 428 3.66 -5.70 -54.85
CA LYS A 428 3.03 -6.21 -56.08
C LYS A 428 1.99 -7.27 -55.73
N GLN A 429 0.83 -7.18 -56.38
CA GLN A 429 -0.30 -8.11 -56.29
C GLN A 429 0.15 -9.57 -56.39
N ARG A 430 -0.22 -10.38 -55.38
CA ARG A 430 -0.22 -11.84 -55.45
C ARG A 430 -1.65 -12.35 -55.39
N THR A 431 -2.00 -13.18 -56.36
CA THR A 431 -3.29 -13.83 -56.56
C THR A 431 -3.60 -14.82 -55.43
N PHE A 432 -4.81 -14.73 -54.88
CA PHE A 432 -5.31 -15.64 -53.85
C PHE A 432 -5.66 -17.01 -54.44
N ARG A 433 -5.05 -18.09 -53.94
CA ARG A 433 -5.53 -19.48 -54.13
C ARG A 433 -6.58 -19.81 -53.07
N LYS A 434 -7.68 -20.41 -53.51
CA LYS A 434 -8.82 -20.89 -52.71
C LYS A 434 -8.39 -21.82 -51.57
N ILE A 435 -8.84 -21.49 -50.35
CA ILE A 435 -8.77 -22.36 -49.16
C ILE A 435 -10.02 -23.28 -49.17
N ARG A 436 -9.83 -24.60 -48.97
CA ARG A 436 -10.91 -25.58 -48.82
C ARG A 436 -11.47 -25.56 -47.39
N PRO A 437 -12.78 -25.85 -47.17
CA PRO A 437 -13.39 -25.78 -45.84
C PRO A 437 -13.05 -26.99 -44.95
N ILE A 438 -12.91 -26.74 -43.66
CA ILE A 438 -12.70 -27.71 -42.57
C ILE A 438 -14.06 -28.34 -42.19
N PRO A 439 -14.18 -29.67 -41.98
CA PRO A 439 -15.43 -30.28 -41.52
C PRO A 439 -15.71 -30.01 -40.03
N LYS A 440 -17.00 -29.84 -39.71
CA LYS A 440 -17.54 -29.59 -38.37
C LYS A 440 -17.33 -30.79 -37.44
N MET A 441 -16.96 -30.50 -36.19
CA MET A 441 -16.82 -31.47 -35.10
C MET A 441 -18.17 -31.65 -34.39
N THR A 442 -18.86 -32.74 -34.73
CA THR A 442 -20.00 -33.29 -33.98
C THR A 442 -19.75 -34.78 -33.82
N GLU A 443 -20.14 -35.34 -32.66
CA GLU A 443 -19.92 -36.72 -32.17
C GLU A 443 -18.57 -37.01 -31.52
N LEU A 444 -18.50 -36.79 -30.20
CA LEU A 444 -17.70 -37.60 -29.28
C LEU A 444 -18.34 -37.53 -27.88
N LEU A 445 -19.52 -38.14 -27.78
CA LEU A 445 -20.22 -38.43 -26.53
C LEU A 445 -20.91 -39.78 -26.69
N ARG A 446 -20.16 -40.86 -26.41
CA ARG A 446 -20.63 -42.19 -25.97
C ARG A 446 -19.43 -43.15 -26.01
N PHE A 447 -19.46 -44.13 -25.10
CA PHE A 447 -18.44 -45.15 -24.84
C PHE A 447 -17.31 -44.76 -23.88
N HIS A 448 -17.59 -44.83 -22.57
CA HIS A 448 -17.14 -45.96 -21.76
C HIS A 448 -17.76 -45.91 -20.34
N GLN A 449 -18.77 -46.75 -20.14
CA GLN A 449 -19.24 -47.18 -18.83
C GLN A 449 -19.57 -48.67 -18.98
N ALA A 450 -18.71 -49.54 -18.46
CA ALA A 450 -19.05 -50.82 -17.81
C ALA A 450 -17.79 -51.69 -17.65
N GLN A 451 -17.77 -52.41 -16.52
CA GLN A 451 -16.82 -53.42 -16.06
C GLN A 451 -15.55 -52.83 -15.41
N GLY A 452 -15.24 -53.01 -14.13
CA GLY A 452 -15.73 -53.96 -13.14
C GLY A 452 -14.53 -54.61 -12.45
N SER A 453 -14.21 -54.14 -11.23
CA SER A 453 -13.57 -54.85 -10.10
C SER A 453 -12.49 -55.91 -10.36
N ILE A 454 -11.31 -55.74 -9.74
CA ILE A 454 -10.64 -56.76 -8.90
C ILE A 454 -9.61 -56.06 -7.98
N ILE A 455 -9.66 -56.43 -6.70
CA ILE A 455 -8.81 -56.06 -5.57
C ILE A 455 -7.59 -57.01 -5.54
N GLN A 456 -6.39 -56.51 -5.21
CA GLN A 456 -5.40 -57.18 -4.34
C GLN A 456 -4.13 -56.33 -4.10
N SER A 457 -3.86 -55.99 -2.83
CA SER A 457 -2.52 -55.79 -2.22
C SER A 457 -1.85 -57.17 -1.99
N PRO A 458 -0.57 -57.38 -1.53
CA PRO A 458 0.39 -56.54 -0.77
C PRO A 458 1.89 -56.84 -1.22
N PRO A 459 3.00 -56.85 -0.40
CA PRO A 459 3.27 -56.38 0.97
C PRO A 459 4.58 -55.56 1.19
N ALA A 460 4.74 -55.12 2.44
CA ALA A 460 5.90 -54.45 3.04
C ALA A 460 7.07 -55.41 3.38
N ALA A 461 8.30 -54.88 3.40
CA ALA A 461 9.46 -55.47 4.09
C ALA A 461 10.39 -54.39 4.69
N LYS A 462 10.87 -54.66 5.91
CA LYS A 462 11.77 -53.87 6.75
C LYS A 462 13.25 -54.29 6.59
N LYS A 463 14.14 -53.42 7.12
CA LYS A 463 15.61 -53.51 7.36
C LYS A 463 16.45 -53.01 6.18
N GLY A 464 17.39 -52.07 6.29
CA GLY A 464 18.10 -51.47 7.43
C GLY A 464 19.60 -51.68 7.22
N LEU A 465 20.39 -50.62 7.03
CA LEU A 465 21.85 -50.49 7.30
C LEU A 465 22.36 -49.12 6.79
N ASP A 466 23.18 -48.46 7.62
CA ASP A 466 23.79 -47.12 7.45
C ASP A 466 24.77 -47.03 6.25
N PRO A 467 25.20 -45.81 5.84
CA PRO A 467 26.42 -45.27 6.46
C PRO A 467 26.45 -43.74 6.70
N VAL A 468 27.18 -43.38 7.77
CA VAL A 468 28.13 -42.25 7.93
C VAL A 468 28.14 -41.19 6.81
N LEU A 469 27.85 -39.92 7.13
CA LEU A 469 28.56 -38.72 6.64
C LEU A 469 28.37 -37.52 7.58
N GLU A 470 29.50 -37.04 8.07
CA GLU A 470 29.94 -35.68 8.45
C GLU A 470 28.92 -34.60 8.84
N GLU A 471 29.12 -34.05 10.04
CA GLU A 471 28.61 -32.76 10.49
C GLU A 471 29.27 -31.64 9.67
N GLU A 472 28.48 -30.92 8.87
CA GLU A 472 28.84 -29.57 8.40
C GLU A 472 27.93 -28.53 9.08
N ASP A 473 28.59 -27.59 9.77
CA ASP A 473 28.05 -26.38 10.35
C ASP A 473 27.26 -25.55 9.32
N ILE A 474 25.93 -25.57 9.41
CA ILE A 474 25.07 -24.60 8.72
C ILE A 474 24.71 -23.49 9.72
N ASN A 475 25.66 -22.59 9.95
CA ASN A 475 25.40 -21.29 10.56
C ASN A 475 26.06 -20.20 9.72
N SER A 476 25.36 -19.80 8.65
CA SER A 476 25.65 -18.57 7.91
C SER A 476 24.34 -18.06 7.30
N PRO A 477 23.73 -16.98 7.84
CA PRO A 477 22.58 -16.37 7.20
C PRO A 477 23.00 -15.69 5.89
N PRO A 478 22.16 -15.71 4.85
CA PRO A 478 22.45 -15.02 3.59
C PRO A 478 22.55 -13.51 3.83
N SER A 479 23.54 -12.89 3.19
CA SER A 479 23.82 -11.45 3.25
C SER A 479 22.59 -10.62 2.93
N ALA A 480 22.24 -9.73 3.86
CA ALA A 480 21.12 -8.80 3.73
C ALA A 480 21.35 -7.80 2.57
N GLU A 481 20.63 -7.98 1.46
CA GLU A 481 20.39 -6.93 0.48
C GLU A 481 19.64 -5.78 1.18
N SER A 482 20.34 -4.66 1.39
CA SER A 482 19.96 -3.62 2.36
C SER A 482 18.89 -2.66 1.85
N TRP A 483 17.98 -2.26 2.75
CA TRP A 483 16.89 -1.27 2.62
C TRP A 483 17.27 0.14 2.13
N TRP A 484 18.56 0.47 2.08
CA TRP A 484 19.05 1.84 2.15
C TRP A 484 19.78 2.31 0.89
N SER A 485 19.80 1.47 -0.15
CA SER A 485 20.03 1.86 -1.54
C SER A 485 19.29 0.90 -2.48
N GLU A 486 19.01 1.37 -3.70
CA GLU A 486 18.50 0.64 -4.88
C GLU A 486 16.97 0.73 -5.07
N SER A 487 16.40 1.22 -6.18
CA SER A 487 16.82 1.32 -7.59
C SER A 487 17.62 0.12 -8.10
N GLU A 488 16.85 -0.86 -8.59
CA GLU A 488 17.17 -1.87 -9.62
C GLU A 488 17.30 -3.34 -9.17
N THR A 489 16.19 -4.05 -9.39
CA THR A 489 16.03 -5.37 -10.04
C THR A 489 17.28 -6.14 -10.43
N GLN A 490 17.37 -7.39 -9.96
CA GLN A 490 18.22 -8.45 -10.53
C GLN A 490 17.70 -8.91 -11.90
N THR A 491 18.59 -9.04 -12.88
CA THR A 491 18.45 -9.91 -14.05
C THR A 491 19.51 -11.01 -13.93
N VAL A 492 19.06 -12.27 -13.88
CA VAL A 492 19.92 -13.46 -13.91
C VAL A 492 20.44 -13.66 -15.34
N PRO A 493 21.76 -13.82 -15.58
CA PRO A 493 22.23 -14.37 -16.84
C PRO A 493 22.20 -15.90 -16.77
N MET A 494 21.58 -16.51 -17.79
CA MET A 494 21.81 -17.91 -18.14
C MET A 494 23.30 -18.15 -18.42
N ALA A 495 23.85 -19.19 -17.81
CA ALA A 495 25.12 -19.75 -18.22
C ALA A 495 24.86 -20.83 -19.29
N GLU A 496 25.41 -20.62 -20.47
CA GLU A 496 25.63 -21.62 -21.50
C GLU A 496 27.15 -21.78 -21.72
N GLU A 497 27.55 -23.05 -21.85
CA GLU A 497 28.75 -23.59 -22.51
C GLU A 497 30.09 -23.87 -21.78
N SER A 498 30.37 -25.20 -21.75
CA SER A 498 31.61 -25.88 -22.19
C SER A 498 32.73 -26.18 -21.18
N LYS A 499 32.74 -27.43 -20.68
CA LYS A 499 33.63 -28.52 -21.11
C LYS A 499 33.18 -29.86 -20.56
#